data_AF-A0A183N047-F1
#
_entry.id   AF-A0A183N047-F1
#
_cell.length_a   1.000
_cell.length_b   1.000
_cell.length_c   1.000
_cell.angle_alpha   90.00
_cell.angle_beta   90.00
_cell.angle_gamma   90.00
#
_symmetry.space_group_name_H-M   'P 1'
#
loop_
_entity.id
_entity.type
_entity.pdbx_description
1 polymer ?
#
loop_
_entity_poly.entity_id
_entity_poly.type
_entity_poly.pdbx_seq_one_letter_code
_entity_poly.pdbx_strand_id
1 'polypeptide(L)'
;MRLEDLDFADDLALLSHTQQQIQKTTCVAAPYGINYELTAFIGKRIDDNQPTSSTVTIVLRKLTAGPKITHRPLEPIIESIKKSINLPCRNGELFIQASIEKPLYYHDESVCVSIVLDNLCQLPVRKLQVASKFIFILKHYHL
;
A
#
# COMPACT_ATOMS: atom_id res chain seq x y z
N MET A 1 37.69 34.83 -38.95
CA MET A 1 36.34 34.39 -38.55
C MET A 1 36.26 34.55 -37.04
N ARG A 2 35.41 35.46 -36.57
CA ARG A 2 35.14 35.70 -35.15
C ARG A 2 34.06 34.71 -34.71
N LEU A 3 34.29 33.99 -33.62
CA LEU A 3 33.36 33.03 -33.00
C LEU A 3 32.92 33.62 -31.66
N GLU A 4 31.92 34.48 -31.71
CA GLU A 4 31.15 35.04 -30.59
C GLU A 4 29.78 35.25 -31.29
N ASP A 5 28.68 34.56 -30.99
CA ASP A 5 28.00 34.42 -29.70
C ASP A 5 27.13 33.15 -29.73
N LEU A 6 27.33 32.23 -28.79
CA LEU A 6 26.33 31.19 -28.47
C LEU A 6 25.79 31.55 -27.09
N ASP A 7 24.65 32.22 -27.08
CA ASP A 7 24.06 32.77 -25.86
C ASP A 7 23.38 31.64 -25.06
N PHE A 8 24.11 31.05 -24.12
CA PHE A 8 23.62 29.96 -23.25
C PHE A 8 22.63 30.45 -22.18
N ALA A 9 22.36 31.76 -22.11
CA ALA A 9 21.44 32.34 -21.15
C ALA A 9 19.98 31.89 -21.41
N ASP A 10 19.59 31.71 -22.67
CA ASP A 10 18.24 31.30 -23.04
C ASP A 10 17.95 29.84 -22.63
N ASP A 11 18.89 28.93 -22.77
CA ASP A 11 18.76 27.53 -22.35
C ASP A 11 18.67 27.39 -20.81
N LEU A 12 19.40 28.24 -20.07
CA LEU A 12 19.32 28.29 -18.61
C LEU A 12 18.00 28.89 -18.12
N ALA A 13 17.46 29.90 -18.82
CA ALA A 13 16.14 30.45 -18.54
C ALA A 13 15.02 29.42 -18.82
N LEU A 14 15.17 28.62 -19.88
CA LEU A 14 14.23 27.54 -20.22
C LEU A 14 14.24 26.42 -19.17
N LEU A 15 15.41 26.07 -18.63
CA LEU A 15 15.57 25.13 -17.51
C LEU A 15 14.96 25.67 -16.20
N SER A 16 15.12 26.96 -15.93
CA SER A 16 14.49 27.61 -14.78
C SER A 16 12.96 27.59 -14.88
N HIS A 17 12.42 27.90 -16.06
CA HIS A 17 10.98 27.92 -16.30
C HIS A 17 10.36 26.51 -16.24
N THR A 18 11.07 25.48 -16.71
CA THR A 18 10.63 24.09 -16.57
C THR A 18 10.70 23.60 -15.11
N GLN A 19 11.73 23.98 -14.33
CA GLN A 19 11.79 23.66 -12.91
C GLN A 19 10.69 24.35 -12.10
N GLN A 20 10.37 25.61 -12.39
CA GLN A 20 9.26 26.32 -11.73
C GLN A 20 7.89 25.71 -12.09
N GLN A 21 7.72 25.21 -13.30
CA GLN A 21 6.47 24.56 -13.72
C GLN A 21 6.28 23.16 -13.09
N ILE A 22 7.36 22.40 -12.86
CA ILE A 22 7.32 21.13 -12.12
C ILE A 22 6.97 21.37 -10.63
N GLN A 23 7.46 22.45 -10.03
CA GLN A 23 7.09 22.83 -8.65
C GLN A 23 5.64 23.32 -8.54
N LYS A 24 5.09 23.94 -9.58
CA LYS A 24 3.73 24.52 -9.57
C LYS A 24 2.60 23.50 -9.84
N THR A 25 2.91 22.26 -10.21
CA THR A 25 1.90 21.19 -10.40
C THR A 25 2.25 19.89 -9.69
N THR A 26 3.16 19.95 -8.72
CA THR A 26 3.15 18.94 -7.66
C THR A 26 2.14 19.42 -6.64
N CYS A 27 0.88 19.02 -6.81
CA CYS A 27 -0.02 18.87 -5.68
C CYS A 27 0.68 17.89 -4.73
N VAL A 28 1.49 18.44 -3.82
CA VAL A 28 2.06 17.71 -2.69
C VAL A 28 0.84 17.27 -1.90
N ALA A 29 0.33 16.08 -2.22
CA ALA A 29 -0.74 15.46 -1.47
C ALA A 29 -0.27 15.48 -0.01
N ALA A 30 -1.04 16.15 0.84
CA ALA A 30 -0.75 16.15 2.26
C ALA A 30 -0.61 14.69 2.71
N PRO A 31 0.42 14.33 3.48
CA PRO A 31 0.59 12.95 3.92
C PRO A 31 -0.63 12.56 4.75
N TYR A 32 -1.48 11.69 4.18
CA TYR A 32 -2.63 11.13 4.89
C TYR A 32 -2.14 9.98 5.78
N GLY A 33 -2.37 10.09 7.08
CA GLY A 33 -1.94 9.09 8.07
C GLY A 33 -2.54 9.35 9.44
N ILE A 34 -2.57 8.32 10.27
CA ILE A 34 -2.99 8.43 11.67
C ILE A 34 -1.73 8.62 12.52
N ASN A 35 -1.65 9.75 13.21
CA ASN A 35 -0.56 10.08 14.14
C ASN A 35 -1.11 10.19 15.56
N TYR A 36 -0.35 9.69 16.53
CA TYR A 36 -0.60 9.97 17.94
C TYR A 36 0.40 11.03 18.36
N GLU A 37 -0.07 12.14 18.93
CA GLU A 37 0.77 13.24 19.37
C GLU A 37 0.64 13.39 20.89
N LEU A 38 1.78 13.48 21.57
CA LEU A 38 1.85 13.84 22.99
C LEU A 38 2.53 15.20 23.11
N THR A 39 1.78 16.19 23.59
CA THR A 39 2.26 17.56 23.65
C THR A 39 2.20 18.08 25.08
N ALA A 40 3.29 18.69 25.54
CA ALA A 40 3.41 19.32 26.85
C ALA A 40 3.84 20.79 26.68
N PHE A 41 3.29 21.69 27.49
CA PHE A 41 3.67 23.10 27.49
C PHE A 41 3.53 23.71 28.89
N ILE A 42 4.22 24.82 29.15
CA ILE A 42 4.15 25.53 30.43
C ILE A 42 2.99 26.54 30.38
N GLY A 43 2.01 26.38 31.28
CA GLY A 43 0.84 27.25 31.43
C GLY A 43 0.32 27.27 32.88
N LYS A 44 -0.50 28.27 33.23
CA LYS A 44 -1.19 28.37 34.52
C LYS A 44 -2.51 27.61 34.51
N ARG A 45 -3.14 27.50 33.35
CA ARG A 45 -4.41 26.80 33.14
C ARG A 45 -4.31 25.89 31.91
N ILE A 46 -5.17 24.87 31.86
CA ILE A 46 -5.19 23.89 30.77
C ILE A 46 -5.67 24.50 29.44
N ASP A 47 -6.43 25.59 29.52
CA ASP A 47 -6.98 26.36 28.41
C ASP A 47 -6.06 27.49 27.94
N ASP A 48 -4.88 27.67 28.55
CA ASP A 48 -3.92 28.67 28.10
C ASP A 48 -3.45 28.36 26.67
N ASN A 49 -3.26 29.40 25.86
CA ASN A 49 -2.70 29.26 24.52
C ASN A 49 -1.31 28.63 24.60
N GLN A 50 -1.13 27.53 23.87
CA GLN A 50 0.09 26.74 23.83
C GLN A 50 1.27 27.56 23.27
N PRO A 51 2.20 28.05 24.10
CA PRO A 51 3.27 28.94 23.63
C PRO A 51 4.34 28.11 22.91
N THR A 52 4.67 28.45 21.66
CA THR A 52 5.69 27.71 20.89
C THR A 52 7.05 27.68 21.59
N SER A 53 7.37 28.69 22.41
CA SER A 53 8.64 28.79 23.15
C SER A 53 8.79 27.80 24.31
N SER A 54 7.70 27.24 24.81
CA SER A 54 7.70 26.30 25.95
C SER A 54 7.00 24.98 25.64
N THR A 55 6.64 24.75 24.38
CA THR A 55 5.91 23.56 23.92
C THR A 55 6.88 22.50 23.41
N VAL A 56 6.68 21.26 23.86
CA VAL A 56 7.39 20.07 23.39
C VAL A 56 6.36 19.06 22.90
N THR A 57 6.51 18.64 21.65
CA THR A 57 5.70 17.61 21.00
C THR A 57 6.53 16.36 20.78
N ILE A 58 5.97 15.19 21.11
CA ILE A 58 6.50 13.87 20.75
C ILE A 58 5.47 13.15 19.90
N VAL A 59 5.90 12.62 18.75
CA VAL A 59 5.06 11.76 17.91
C VAL A 59 5.17 10.32 18.39
N LEU A 60 4.04 9.73 18.75
CA LEU A 60 3.90 8.35 19.21
C LEU A 60 3.30 7.48 18.09
N ARG A 61 3.58 6.17 18.18
CA ARG A 61 2.95 5.16 17.33
C ARG A 61 2.27 4.11 18.21
N LYS A 62 1.00 3.85 17.93
CA LYS A 62 0.29 2.69 18.49
C LYS A 62 0.51 1.51 17.55
N LEU A 63 1.21 0.48 18.02
CA LEU A 63 1.43 -0.76 17.28
C LEU A 63 0.52 -1.87 17.81
N THR A 64 -0.06 -2.66 16.92
CA THR A 64 -0.78 -3.87 17.28
C THR A 64 0.14 -5.06 17.07
N ALA A 65 0.60 -5.65 18.17
CA ALA A 65 1.34 -6.90 18.12
C ALA A 65 0.38 -8.06 17.80
N GLY A 66 0.81 -8.97 16.92
CA GLY A 66 0.12 -10.24 16.73
C GLY A 66 0.16 -11.11 18.00
N PRO A 67 -0.62 -12.21 18.06
CA PRO A 67 -0.51 -13.18 19.13
C PRO A 67 0.92 -13.74 19.23
N LYS A 68 1.27 -14.42 20.33
CA LYS A 68 2.55 -15.16 20.38
C LYS A 68 2.53 -16.28 19.34
N ILE A 69 3.70 -16.62 18.79
CA ILE A 69 3.83 -17.66 17.76
C ILE A 69 3.23 -19.01 18.22
N THR A 70 3.33 -19.32 19.52
CA THR A 70 2.75 -20.52 20.14
C THR A 70 1.22 -20.57 20.11
N HIS A 71 0.55 -19.42 19.98
CA HIS A 71 -0.90 -19.29 19.90
C HIS A 71 -1.37 -18.92 18.48
N ARG A 72 -0.49 -19.07 17.48
CA ARG A 72 -0.85 -18.83 16.08
C ARG A 72 -1.80 -19.93 15.60
N PRO A 73 -2.92 -19.60 14.94
CA PRO A 73 -3.73 -20.62 14.27
C PRO A 73 -2.93 -21.27 13.13
N LEU A 74 -3.07 -22.58 12.95
CA LEU A 74 -2.34 -23.38 11.96
C LEU A 74 -3.26 -24.04 10.92
N GLU A 75 -4.54 -23.72 10.96
CA GLU A 75 -5.50 -24.29 10.02
C GLU A 75 -5.29 -23.67 8.63
N PRO A 76 -5.15 -24.49 7.58
CA PRO A 76 -4.99 -23.96 6.24
C PRO A 76 -6.26 -23.29 5.77
N ILE A 77 -6.14 -22.14 5.10
CA ILE A 77 -7.26 -21.52 4.42
C ILE A 77 -7.30 -22.08 3.00
N ILE A 78 -8.46 -22.60 2.61
CA ILE A 78 -8.72 -23.16 1.28
C ILE A 78 -9.87 -22.40 0.66
N GLU A 79 -9.65 -21.85 -0.53
CA GLU A 79 -10.69 -21.23 -1.35
C GLU A 79 -10.78 -21.95 -2.69
N SER A 80 -12.00 -22.20 -3.16
CA SER A 80 -12.22 -22.82 -4.46
C SER A 80 -13.20 -22.00 -5.29
N ILE A 81 -12.97 -21.98 -6.59
CA ILE A 81 -13.81 -21.32 -7.58
C ILE A 81 -14.02 -22.23 -8.77
N LYS A 82 -15.28 -22.35 -9.19
CA LYS A 82 -15.67 -23.03 -10.42
C LYS A 82 -16.15 -21.99 -11.42
N LYS A 83 -15.56 -21.98 -12.61
CA LYS A 83 -15.95 -21.07 -13.70
C LYS A 83 -16.37 -21.88 -14.92
N SER A 84 -17.62 -21.71 -15.34
CA SER A 84 -18.10 -22.25 -16.60
C SER A 84 -17.70 -21.34 -17.76
N ILE A 85 -17.22 -21.95 -18.85
CA ILE A 85 -16.92 -21.26 -20.10
C ILE A 85 -17.93 -21.74 -21.14
N ASN A 86 -18.75 -20.81 -21.62
CA ASN A 86 -19.77 -21.06 -22.64
C ASN A 86 -19.47 -20.18 -23.86
N LEU A 87 -18.60 -20.67 -24.75
CA LEU A 87 -18.25 -20.01 -26.01
C LEU A 87 -18.88 -20.78 -27.19
N PRO A 88 -19.08 -20.13 -28.35
CA PRO A 88 -19.55 -20.83 -29.54
C PRO A 88 -18.59 -21.97 -29.91
N CYS A 89 -19.13 -23.19 -30.04
CA CYS A 89 -18.38 -24.42 -30.34
C CYS A 89 -17.32 -24.84 -29.31
N ARG A 90 -17.22 -24.20 -28.15
CA ARG A 90 -16.29 -24.56 -27.06
C ARG A 90 -16.96 -24.38 -25.71
N ASN A 91 -17.15 -25.48 -25.00
CA ASN A 91 -17.68 -25.49 -23.65
C ASN A 91 -16.72 -26.17 -22.69
N GLY A 92 -16.95 -25.96 -21.39
CA GLY A 92 -16.30 -26.71 -20.34
C GLY A 92 -16.25 -25.92 -19.04
N GLU A 93 -15.57 -26.52 -18.07
CA GLU A 93 -15.47 -25.98 -16.73
C GLU A 93 -14.01 -25.90 -16.30
N LEU A 94 -13.67 -24.82 -15.58
CA LEU A 94 -12.41 -24.67 -14.90
C LEU A 94 -12.68 -24.68 -13.40
N PHE A 95 -12.03 -25.58 -12.69
CA PHE A 95 -12.03 -25.59 -11.23
C PHE A 95 -10.63 -25.19 -10.75
N ILE A 96 -10.59 -24.19 -9.87
CA ILE A 96 -9.35 -23.74 -9.24
C ILE A 96 -9.57 -23.79 -7.74
N GLN A 97 -8.66 -24.46 -7.04
CA GLN A 97 -8.58 -24.46 -5.59
C GLN A 97 -7.22 -23.90 -5.19
N ALA A 98 -7.22 -22.82 -4.41
CA ALA A 98 -6.03 -22.25 -3.81
C ALA A 98 -6.04 -22.51 -2.30
N SER A 99 -4.89 -22.85 -1.74
CA SER A 99 -4.73 -23.01 -0.30
C SER A 99 -3.45 -22.39 0.22
N ILE A 100 -3.53 -21.87 1.44
CA ILE A 100 -2.40 -21.35 2.21
C ILE A 100 -2.29 -22.12 3.52
N GLU A 101 -1.07 -22.38 3.98
CA GLU A 101 -0.80 -23.24 5.15
C GLU A 101 -1.36 -22.65 6.45
N LYS A 102 -1.25 -21.32 6.61
CA LYS A 102 -1.58 -20.61 7.84
C LYS A 102 -2.46 -19.39 7.52
N PRO A 103 -3.36 -18.98 8.41
CA PRO A 103 -4.18 -17.80 8.23
C PRO A 103 -3.45 -16.51 8.65
N LEU A 104 -2.35 -16.63 9.41
CA LEU A 104 -1.55 -15.52 9.90
C LEU A 104 -0.06 -15.76 9.63
N TYR A 105 0.56 -14.79 8.97
CA TYR A 105 2.00 -14.71 8.73
C TYR A 105 2.54 -13.44 9.38
N TYR A 106 3.76 -13.52 9.91
CA TYR A 106 4.47 -12.32 10.37
C TYR A 106 5.26 -11.70 9.21
N HIS A 107 5.72 -10.47 9.41
CA HIS A 107 6.61 -9.83 8.46
C HIS A 107 7.82 -10.72 8.18
N ASP A 108 8.24 -10.73 6.92
CA ASP A 108 9.38 -11.49 6.39
C ASP A 108 9.23 -13.03 6.42
N GLU A 109 8.06 -13.56 6.81
CA GLU A 109 7.76 -14.98 6.66
C GLU A 109 7.33 -15.29 5.21
N SER A 110 7.92 -16.33 4.62
CA SER A 110 7.52 -16.81 3.28
C SER A 110 6.12 -17.42 3.32
N VAL A 111 5.28 -17.05 2.34
CA VAL A 111 3.93 -17.58 2.17
C VAL A 111 3.92 -18.65 1.09
N CYS A 112 3.60 -19.89 1.47
CA CYS A 112 3.40 -20.99 0.52
C CYS A 112 1.94 -21.00 0.05
N VAL A 113 1.74 -20.91 -1.26
CA VAL A 113 0.41 -21.00 -1.90
C VAL A 113 0.37 -22.26 -2.77
N SER A 114 -0.50 -23.19 -2.41
CA SER A 114 -0.75 -24.41 -3.18
C SER A 114 -1.96 -24.19 -4.08
N ILE A 115 -1.83 -24.51 -5.37
CA ILE A 115 -2.89 -24.31 -6.36
C ILE A 115 -3.15 -25.63 -7.07
N VAL A 116 -4.40 -26.08 -7.03
CA VAL A 116 -4.92 -27.21 -7.81
C VAL A 116 -5.80 -26.63 -8.90
N LEU A 117 -5.49 -26.93 -10.17
CA LEU A 117 -6.24 -26.48 -11.33
C LEU A 117 -6.68 -27.70 -12.13
N ASP A 118 -8.00 -27.90 -12.19
CA ASP A 118 -8.61 -28.90 -13.04
C ASP A 118 -9.20 -28.21 -14.27
N ASN A 119 -8.57 -28.41 -15.42
CA ASN A 119 -9.03 -27.88 -16.69
C ASN A 119 -9.88 -28.92 -17.42
N LEU A 120 -11.20 -28.81 -17.25
CA LEU A 120 -12.18 -29.62 -17.97
C LEU A 120 -12.68 -28.88 -19.22
N CYS A 121 -12.01 -27.80 -19.65
CA CYS A 121 -12.29 -27.10 -20.89
C CYS A 121 -11.45 -27.65 -22.05
N GLN A 122 -11.96 -27.46 -23.26
CA GLN A 122 -11.24 -27.71 -24.51
C GLN A 122 -10.24 -26.58 -24.88
N LEU A 123 -10.00 -25.66 -23.96
CA LEU A 123 -9.10 -24.52 -24.13
C LEU A 123 -7.90 -24.64 -23.18
N PRO A 124 -6.66 -24.39 -23.64
CA PRO A 124 -5.50 -24.44 -22.77
C PRO A 124 -5.42 -23.22 -21.84
N VAL A 125 -5.00 -23.44 -20.59
CA VAL A 125 -4.67 -22.36 -19.65
C VAL A 125 -3.30 -21.81 -20.00
N ARG A 126 -3.24 -20.52 -20.38
CA ARG A 126 -2.01 -19.87 -20.85
C ARG A 126 -1.18 -19.21 -19.75
N LYS A 127 -1.83 -18.81 -18.66
CA LYS A 127 -1.20 -18.03 -17.59
C LYS A 127 -1.90 -18.31 -16.27
N LEU A 128 -1.11 -18.59 -15.25
CA LEU A 128 -1.51 -18.56 -13.85
C LEU A 128 -0.75 -17.41 -13.17
N GLN A 129 -1.45 -16.54 -12.46
CA GLN A 129 -0.86 -15.38 -11.79
C GLN A 129 -1.31 -15.36 -10.34
N VAL A 130 -0.34 -15.31 -9.43
CA VAL A 130 -0.55 -15.12 -7.99
C VAL A 130 -0.17 -13.69 -7.65
N ALA A 131 -1.00 -13.02 -6.85
CA ALA A 131 -0.75 -11.65 -6.41
C ALA A 131 -1.24 -11.47 -4.97
N SER A 132 -0.48 -10.71 -4.18
CA SER A 132 -0.93 -10.21 -2.88
C SER A 132 -1.60 -8.84 -3.08
N LYS A 133 -2.70 -8.62 -2.36
CA LYS A 133 -3.42 -7.35 -2.36
C LYS A 133 -3.53 -6.82 -0.94
N PHE A 134 -3.07 -5.60 -0.73
CA PHE A 134 -3.26 -4.89 0.53
C PHE A 134 -4.61 -4.19 0.53
N ILE A 135 -5.38 -4.38 1.60
CA ILE A 135 -6.69 -3.74 1.81
C ILE A 135 -6.58 -2.87 3.05
N PHE A 136 -6.90 -1.57 2.91
CA PHE A 136 -6.98 -0.65 4.04
C PHE A 136 -8.39 -0.66 4.60
N ILE A 137 -8.53 -1.02 5.88
CA ILE A 137 -9.83 -1.01 6.59
C ILE A 137 -9.76 0.06 7.68
N LEU A 138 -10.56 1.12 7.53
CA LEU A 138 -10.74 2.15 8.56
C LEU A 138 -11.86 1.69 9.50
N LYS A 139 -11.50 1.25 10.71
CA LYS A 139 -12.48 1.00 11.77
C LYS A 139 -12.71 2.31 12.54
N HIS A 140 -13.90 2.89 12.41
CA HIS A 140 -14.35 3.97 13.29
C HIS A 140 -14.73 3.37 14.65
N TYR A 141 -13.98 3.73 15.68
CA TYR A 141 -14.37 3.45 17.07
C TYR A 141 -15.07 4.69 17.62
N HIS A 142 -16.35 4.58 17.97
CA HIS A 142 -16.98 5.54 18.88
C HIS A 142 -16.48 5.20 20.28
N LEU A 143 -15.82 6.16 20.93
CA LEU A 143 -15.49 6.15 22.35
C LEU A 143 -16.66 6.73 23.14
#